data_AF-A0A151NAI0-F1
#
_entry.id   AF-A0A151NAI0-F1
#
_cell.length_a   1.000
_cell.length_b   1.000
_cell.length_c   1.000
_cell.angle_alpha   90.00
_cell.angle_beta   90.00
_cell.angle_gamma   90.00
#
_symmetry.space_group_name_H-M   'P 1'
#
loop_
_entity.id
_entity.type
_entity.pdbx_description
1 polymer ?
#
loop_
_entity_poly.entity_id
_entity_poly.type
_entity_poly.pdbx_seq_one_letter_code
_entity_poly.pdbx_strand_id
1 'polypeptide(L)'
;MMRRFKKLKQALCEEVVIHTPDFRKPFILQTDASETALGAVLTQEDRGSERPVAYASRKLLPAERRTGLEVNLQVDKEQKLYLGC
;
A
#
# COMPACT_ATOMS: atom_id res chain seq x y z
N MET A 1 -24.94 -5.44 12.88
CA MET A 1 -24.01 -6.02 11.88
C MET A 1 -23.97 -5.21 10.56
N MET A 2 -25.08 -5.07 9.82
CA MET A 2 -25.03 -4.57 8.42
C MET A 2 -24.67 -3.08 8.23
N ARG A 3 -25.02 -2.17 9.16
CA ARG A 3 -24.71 -0.73 9.00
C ARG A 3 -23.21 -0.43 9.04
N ARG A 4 -22.44 -1.11 9.88
CA ARG A 4 -20.98 -0.92 9.99
C ARG A 4 -20.27 -1.44 8.74
N PHE A 5 -20.68 -2.60 8.24
CA PHE A 5 -20.14 -3.17 7.01
C PHE A 5 -20.47 -2.31 5.77
N LYS A 6 -21.67 -1.75 5.69
CA LYS A 6 -22.04 -0.80 4.63
C LYS A 6 -21.21 0.48 4.69
N LYS A 7 -20.98 1.04 5.89
CA LYS A 7 -20.08 2.20 6.07
C LYS A 7 -18.65 1.90 5.66
N LEU A 8 -18.11 0.72 5.99
CA LEU A 8 -16.77 0.32 5.57
C LEU A 8 -16.66 0.20 4.05
N LYS A 9 -17.64 -0.47 3.41
CA LYS A 9 -17.70 -0.53 1.95
C LYS A 9 -17.78 0.86 1.32
N GLN A 10 -18.61 1.73 1.89
CA GLN A 10 -18.73 3.10 1.40
C GLN A 10 -17.42 3.88 1.58
N ALA A 11 -16.74 3.79 2.72
CA ALA A 11 -15.45 4.42 2.94
C ALA A 11 -14.33 3.86 2.04
N LEU A 12 -14.41 2.59 1.64
CA LEU A 12 -13.49 1.98 0.67
C LEU A 12 -13.82 2.36 -0.79
N CYS A 13 -15.08 2.68 -1.08
CA CYS A 13 -15.54 3.18 -2.38
C CYS A 13 -15.49 4.70 -2.48
N GLU A 14 -15.41 5.40 -1.35
CA GLU A 14 -15.07 6.81 -1.27
C GLU A 14 -13.67 6.98 -1.87
N GLU A 15 -13.52 8.05 -2.65
CA GLU A 15 -12.34 8.31 -3.46
C GLU A 15 -11.11 8.33 -2.54
N VAL A 16 -10.32 7.27 -2.59
CA VAL A 16 -9.00 7.25 -1.97
C VAL A 16 -8.18 8.29 -2.72
N VAL A 17 -8.04 9.48 -2.13
CA VAL A 17 -7.33 10.59 -2.74
C VAL A 17 -5.84 10.24 -2.78
N ILE A 18 -5.44 9.64 -3.88
CA ILE A 18 -4.05 9.40 -4.22
C ILE A 18 -3.48 10.71 -4.75
N HIS A 19 -2.37 11.13 -4.17
CA HIS A 19 -1.67 12.34 -4.58
C HIS A 19 -0.73 12.06 -5.74
N THR A 20 -0.65 13.00 -6.69
CA THR A 20 0.35 12.94 -7.75
C THR A 20 1.77 12.95 -7.15
N PRO A 21 2.65 12.02 -7.54
CA PRO A 21 4.02 11.99 -7.04
C PRO A 21 4.81 13.20 -7.50
N ASP A 22 5.65 13.73 -6.61
CA ASP A 22 6.75 14.61 -6.98
C ASP A 22 8.07 13.84 -6.89
N PHE A 23 8.60 13.40 -8.03
CA PHE A 23 9.85 12.62 -8.09
C PHE A 23 11.08 13.40 -7.61
N ARG A 24 10.97 14.71 -7.33
CA ARG A 24 12.04 15.51 -6.75
C ARG A 24 12.04 15.46 -5.21
N LYS A 25 10.97 14.95 -4.61
CA LYS A 25 10.83 14.79 -3.16
C LYS A 25 11.12 13.35 -2.75
N PRO A 26 11.62 13.13 -1.52
CA PRO A 26 11.77 11.79 -0.99
C PRO A 26 10.41 11.09 -0.90
N PHE A 27 10.43 9.77 -1.09
CA PHE A 27 9.29 8.91 -0.81
C PHE A 27 9.48 8.23 0.55
N ILE A 28 8.38 8.04 1.26
CA ILE A 28 8.33 7.32 2.52
C ILE A 28 7.56 6.02 2.24
N LEU A 29 8.20 4.89 2.48
CA LEU A 29 7.58 3.58 2.32
C LEU A 29 7.20 3.04 3.70
N GLN A 30 5.91 2.82 3.92
CA GLN A 30 5.41 2.18 5.12
C GLN A 30 4.88 0.81 4.76
N THR A 31 5.38 -0.22 5.43
CA THR A 31 4.98 -1.61 5.19
C THR A 31 4.40 -2.22 6.45
N ASP A 32 3.34 -3.00 6.30
CA ASP A 32 2.78 -3.83 7.36
C ASP A 32 2.67 -5.27 6.85
N ALA A 33 3.00 -6.23 7.70
CA ALA A 33 3.04 -7.63 7.35
C ALA A 33 2.30 -8.46 8.40
N SER A 34 1.48 -9.38 7.90
CA SER A 34 0.83 -10.41 8.70
C SER A 34 1.35 -11.78 8.30
N GLU A 35 0.98 -12.81 9.07
CA GLU A 35 1.29 -14.21 8.72
C GLU A 35 0.77 -14.66 7.35
N THR A 36 -0.17 -13.92 6.75
CA THR A 36 -0.87 -14.35 5.52
C THR A 36 -0.77 -13.38 4.34
N ALA A 37 -0.40 -12.13 4.59
CA ALA A 37 -0.41 -11.07 3.60
C ALA A 37 0.54 -9.94 3.99
N LEU A 38 1.03 -9.23 2.99
CA LEU A 38 1.84 -8.02 3.12
C LEU A 38 1.11 -6.84 2.48
N GLY A 39 1.17 -5.70 3.15
CA GLY A 39 0.67 -4.42 2.69
C GLY A 39 1.79 -3.38 2.68
N ALA A 40 1.71 -2.45 1.74
CA ALA A 40 2.60 -1.30 1.66
C ALA A 40 1.83 -0.06 1.22
N VAL A 41 2.21 1.09 1.76
CA VAL A 41 1.79 2.40 1.28
C VAL A 41 3.03 3.24 1.01
N LEU A 42 3.03 3.89 -0.14
CA LEU A 42 4.03 4.87 -0.50
C LEU A 42 3.44 6.24 -0.24
N THR A 43 4.07 7.04 0.62
CA THR A 43 3.64 8.40 0.96
C THR A 43 4.72 9.42 0.59
N GLN A 44 4.31 10.68 0.46
CA GLN A 44 5.21 11.82 0.34
C GLN A 44 4.74 12.95 1.26
N GLU A 45 5.69 13.73 1.78
CA GLU A 45 5.34 14.94 2.51
C GLU A 45 4.83 16.03 1.55
N ASP A 46 3.59 16.45 1.78
CA ASP A 46 3.00 17.61 1.14
C ASP A 46 2.44 18.57 2.18
N ARG A 47 2.98 19.80 2.18
CA ARG A 47 2.57 20.90 3.07
C ARG A 47 2.54 20.51 4.56
N GLY A 48 3.52 19.74 5.02
CA GLY A 48 3.63 19.29 6.41
C GLY A 48 2.70 18.14 6.78
N SER A 49 2.17 17.40 5.80
CA SER A 49 1.37 16.19 6.03
C SER A 49 1.75 15.10 5.03
N GLU A 50 1.85 13.85 5.50
CA GLU A 50 2.07 12.71 4.60
C GLU A 50 0.81 12.45 3.77
N ARG A 51 1.01 12.36 2.44
CA ARG A 51 -0.04 12.07 1.48
C ARG A 51 0.26 10.74 0.77
N PRO A 52 -0.72 9.84 0.65
CA PRO A 52 -0.52 8.58 -0.06
C PRO A 52 -0.39 8.83 -1.56
N VAL A 53 0.61 8.21 -2.16
CA VAL A 53 0.91 8.23 -3.60
C VAL A 53 0.58 6.88 -4.24
N ALA A 54 0.71 5.78 -3.51
CA ALA A 54 0.31 4.47 -4.00
C ALA A 54 0.07 3.49 -2.84
N TYR A 55 -0.75 2.48 -3.10
CA TYR A 55 -0.98 1.34 -2.20
C TYR A 55 -0.61 0.02 -2.91
N ALA A 56 -0.02 -0.90 -2.16
CA ALA A 56 0.26 -2.26 -2.57
C ALA A 56 -0.25 -3.23 -1.52
N SER A 57 -0.85 -4.34 -1.95
CA SER A 57 -1.09 -5.47 -1.05
C SER A 57 -1.05 -6.78 -1.81
N ARG A 58 -0.49 -7.81 -1.18
CA ARG A 58 -0.39 -9.16 -1.76
C ARG A 58 -0.55 -10.19 -0.65
N LYS A 59 -1.28 -11.26 -0.95
CA LYS A 59 -1.30 -12.46 -0.09
C LYS A 59 0.03 -13.20 -0.25
N LEU A 60 0.62 -13.58 0.88
CA LEU A 60 1.81 -14.41 0.89
C LEU A 60 1.46 -15.81 0.38
N LEU A 61 2.28 -16.32 -0.54
CA LEU A 61 2.22 -17.69 -1.00
C LEU A 61 2.57 -18.64 0.14
N PRO A 62 2.09 -19.90 0.13
CA PRO A 62 2.41 -20.86 1.18
C PRO A 62 3.92 -21.05 1.43
N ALA A 63 4.74 -20.88 0.39
CA ALA A 63 6.20 -20.90 0.51
C ALA A 63 6.71 -19.68 1.31
N GLU A 64 6.26 -18.47 0.98
CA GLU A 64 6.65 -17.19 1.61
C GLU A 64 6.18 -17.06 3.07
N ARG A 65 5.14 -17.79 3.47
CA ARG A 65 4.71 -17.80 4.88
C ARG A 65 5.65 -18.58 5.78
N ARG A 66 6.32 -19.59 5.22
CA ARG A 66 7.10 -20.57 5.98
C ARG A 66 8.57 -20.19 6.05
N THR A 67 9.07 -19.54 5.01
CA THR A 67 10.45 -19.07 4.91
C THR A 67 10.39 -17.55 4.81
N GLY A 68 11.12 -16.83 5.66
CA GLY A 68 11.20 -15.36 5.68
C GLY A 68 11.87 -14.80 4.41
N LEU A 69 11.23 -15.03 3.26
CA LEU A 69 11.67 -14.60 1.95
C LEU A 69 11.58 -13.08 1.89
N GLU A 70 12.61 -12.48 1.30
CA GLU A 70 12.60 -11.07 0.96
C GLU A 70 11.53 -10.84 -0.12
N VAL A 71 10.61 -9.94 0.17
CA VAL A 71 9.56 -9.53 -0.78
C VAL A 71 9.99 -8.20 -1.35
N ASN A 72 10.17 -8.15 -2.67
CA ASN A 72 10.62 -6.95 -3.36
C ASN A 72 9.43 -6.02 -3.65
N LEU A 73 9.62 -4.73 -3.35
CA LEU A 73 8.67 -3.67 -3.66
C LEU A 73 9.18 -2.87 -4.85
N GLN A 74 8.46 -2.91 -5.96
CA GLN A 74 8.77 -2.15 -7.17
C GLN A 74 7.70 -1.09 -7.40
N VAL A 75 8.12 0.16 -7.60
CA VAL A 75 7.26 1.25 -8.03
C VAL A 75 7.53 1.48 -9.51
N ASP A 76 6.53 1.32 -10.36
CA ASP A 76 6.68 1.69 -11.78
C ASP A 76 6.50 3.20 -12.00
N LYS A 77 6.80 3.64 -13.23
CA LYS A 77 6.62 5.05 -13.64
C LYS A 77 5.14 5.48 -13.68
N GLU A 78 4.21 4.54 -13.61
CA GLU A 78 2.75 4.77 -13.56
C GLU A 78 2.20 4.72 -12.12
N GLN A 79 3.08 4.74 -11.11
CA GLN A 79 2.70 4.72 -9.68
C GLN A 79 2.02 3.41 -9.24
N LYS A 80 2.16 2.33 -10.01
CA LYS A 80 1.73 1.02 -9.55
C LYS A 80 2.83 0.46 -8.65
N LEU A 81 2.45 0.14 -7.43
CA LEU A 81 3.27 -0.65 -6.52
C LEU A 81 3.05 -2.13 -6.82
N TYR A 82 4.13 -2.83 -7.12
CA TYR A 82 4.16 -4.28 -7.29
C TYR A 82 4.92 -4.92 -6.14
N LEU A 83 4.32 -6.01 -5.65
CA LEU A 83 4.93 -6.89 -4.68
C LEU A 83 5.40 -8.15 -5.41
N GLY A 84 6.71 -8.27 -5.61
CA GLY A 84 7.35 -9.46 -6.20
C GLY A 84 7.90 -10.41 -5.13
N CYS A 85 8.22 -11.64 -5.53
CA CYS A 85 9.23 -12.44 -4.85
C CYS A 85 10.57 -12.17 -5.54
#